data_AF-A0A958C532-F1
#
_entry.id   AF-A0A958C532-F1
#
_cell.length_a   1.000
_cell.length_b   1.000
_cell.length_c   1.000
_cell.angle_alpha   90.00
_cell.angle_beta   90.00
_cell.angle_gamma   90.00
#
_symmetry.space_group_name_H-M   'P 1'
#
loop_
_entity.id
_entity.type
_entity.pdbx_description
1 polymer ?
#
loop_
_entity_poly.entity_id
_entity_poly.type
_entity_poly.pdbx_seq_one_letter_code
_entity_poly.pdbx_strand_id
1 'polypeptide(L)' 'MTTPMRRQYLAIKKQFPDTILFFRLGDFYETFDHDAEIVAQVCDVVLTS' A
#
# COMPACT_ATOMS: atom_id res chain seq x y z
N MET A 1 5.29 4.06 -17.62
CA MET A 1 4.51 2.79 -17.64
C MET A 1 4.37 2.31 -16.21
N THR A 2 3.15 2.08 -15.70
CA THR A 2 2.92 1.49 -14.38
C THR A 2 3.07 -0.02 -14.44
N THR A 3 3.77 -0.62 -13.47
CA THR A 3 3.93 -2.08 -13.39
C THR A 3 2.57 -2.77 -13.23
N PRO A 4 2.41 -4.04 -13.68
CA PRO A 4 1.16 -4.77 -13.51
C PRO A 4 0.65 -4.79 -12.06
N MET A 5 1.55 -5.01 -11.10
CA MET A 5 1.24 -4.98 -9.67
C MET A 5 0.70 -3.62 -9.24
N ARG A 6 1.36 -2.52 -9.67
CA ARG A 6 0.92 -1.17 -9.30
C ARG A 6 -0.46 -0.83 -9.85
N ARG A 7 -0.79 -1.30 -11.06
CA ARG A 7 -2.14 -1.11 -11.63
C ARG A 7 -3.21 -1.84 -10.81
N GLN A 8 -2.92 -3.05 -10.33
CA GLN A 8 -3.83 -3.82 -9.49
C GLN A 8 -4.06 -3.14 -8.14
N TYR A 9 -2.99 -2.70 -7.47
CA TYR A 9 -3.08 -1.96 -6.22
C TYR A 9 -3.99 -0.72 -6.33
N LEU A 10 -3.73 0.13 -7.33
CA LEU A 10 -4.50 1.35 -7.55
C LEU A 10 -5.97 1.06 -7.90
N ALA A 11 -6.25 0.00 -8.65
CA ALA A 11 -7.62 -0.41 -8.98
C ALA A 11 -8.43 -0.85 -7.74
N ILE A 12 -7.78 -1.53 -6.79
CA ILE A 12 -8.41 -1.93 -5.53
C ILE A 12 -8.56 -0.71 -4.62
N LYS A 13 -7.51 0.10 -4.44
CA LYS A 13 -7.55 1.30 -3.60
C LYS A 13 -8.64 2.28 -4.03
N LYS A 14 -8.87 2.43 -5.34
CA LYS A 14 -9.96 3.28 -5.88
C LYS A 14 -11.35 2.84 -5.42
N GLN A 15 -11.57 1.57 -5.12
CA GLN A 15 -12.85 1.06 -4.61
C GLN A 15 -13.03 1.36 -3.12
N PHE A 16 -11.94 1.62 -2.39
CA PHE A 16 -11.93 1.87 -0.95
C PHE A 16 -11.02 3.06 -0.59
N PRO A 17 -11.35 4.29 -1.06
CA PRO A 17 -10.46 5.44 -0.98
C PRO A 17 -10.07 5.83 0.45
N ASP A 18 -10.98 5.65 1.42
CA ASP A 18 -10.81 6.07 2.81
C ASP A 18 -10.30 4.96 3.74
N THR A 19 -9.72 3.89 3.18
CA THR A 19 -9.24 2.72 3.94
C THR A 19 -7.76 2.47 3.72
N ILE A 20 -7.03 1.95 4.71
CA ILE A 20 -5.64 1.52 4.49
C ILE A 20 -5.64 0.15 3.80
N LEU A 21 -5.05 0.07 2.60
CA LEU A 21 -5.00 -1.18 1.83
C LEU A 21 -3.69 -1.94 2.09
N PHE A 22 -3.76 -2.95 2.94
CA PHE A 22 -2.69 -3.95 3.09
C PHE A 22 -2.70 -4.90 1.88
N PHE A 23 -1.74 -4.72 0.98
CA PHE A 23 -1.61 -5.51 -0.23
C PHE A 23 -0.62 -6.66 -0.02
N ARG A 24 -1.08 -7.90 -0.23
CA ARG A 24 -0.22 -9.08 -0.04
C ARG A 24 0.79 -9.20 -1.19
N LEU A 25 2.07 -9.15 -0.86
CA LEU A 25 3.17 -9.39 -1.79
C LEU A 25 4.04 -10.52 -1.23
N GLY A 26 3.78 -11.74 -1.71
CA GLY A 26 4.40 -12.96 -1.18
C GLY A 26 4.02 -13.22 0.28
N ASP A 27 5.01 -13.15 1.17
CA ASP A 27 4.88 -13.43 2.60
C ASP A 27 4.55 -12.17 3.43
N PHE A 28 4.62 -10.99 2.82
CA PHE A 28 4.38 -9.71 3.50
C PHE A 28 3.09 -9.05 3.05
N TYR A 29 2.55 -8.21 3.94
CA TYR A 29 1.60 -7.19 3.57
C TYR A 29 2.32 -5.86 3.46
N GLU A 30 2.23 -5.24 2.29
CA GLU A 30 2.81 -3.94 2.01
C GLU A 30 1.71 -2.91 1.76
N THR A 31 1.96 -1.69 2.22
CA THR A 31 1.16 -0.52 1.93
C THR A 31 1.99 0.43 1.07
N PHE A 32 1.34 1.17 0.19
CA PHE A 32 2.04 2.09 -0.72
C PHE A 32 1.43 3.50 -0.67
N ASP A 33 2.21 4.49 -1.11
CA ASP A 33 1.84 5.90 -1.13
C ASP A 33 1.46 6.42 0.27
N HIS A 34 0.39 7.19 0.37
CA HIS A 34 -0.06 7.77 1.63
C HIS A 34 -0.38 6.72 2.71
N ASP A 35 -0.84 5.53 2.31
CA ASP A 35 -1.08 4.43 3.26
C ASP A 35 0.22 3.99 3.92
N ALA A 36 1.35 4.02 3.19
CA ALA A 36 2.66 3.66 3.73
C ALA A 36 3.15 4.68 4.76
N GLU A 37 2.94 5.97 4.50
CA GLU A 37 3.30 7.04 5.44
C GLU A 37 2.55 6.90 6.76
N ILE A 38 1.23 6.65 6.69
CA ILE A 38 0.40 6.45 7.88
C ILE A 38 0.82 5.19 8.65
N VAL A 39 0.98 4.06 7.95
CA VAL A 39 1.35 2.79 8.60
C VAL A 39 2.74 2.87 9.22
N ALA A 40 3.71 3.50 8.57
CA ALA A 40 5.05 3.71 9.13
C ALA A 40 4.99 4.47 10.46
N GLN A 41 4.21 5.57 10.50
CA GLN A 41 4.07 6.38 11.70
C GLN A 41 3.31 5.65 12.83
N VAL A 42 2.21 4.97 12.52
CA VAL A 42 1.33 4.36 13.53
C VAL A 42 1.88 3.03 14.06
N CYS A 43 2.50 2.24 13.19
CA CYS A 43 2.99 0.90 13.52
C CYS A 43 4.49 0.86 13.86
N ASP A 44 5.18 2.01 13.84
CA ASP A 44 6.63 2.12 14.06
C ASP A 44 7.42 1.16 13.16
N VAL A 45 7.07 1.13 11.87
CA VAL A 45 7.75 0.34 10.84
C VAL A 45 8.53 1.25 9.90
N VAL A 46 9.63 0.72 9.34
CA VAL A 46 10.50 1.48 8.44
C VAL A 46 9.77 1.82 7.14
N LEU A 47 9.70 3.11 6.81
CA LEU A 47 9.21 3.59 5.51
C LEU A 47 10.32 3.46 4.45
N THR A 48 10.05 2.70 3.39
CA THR A 48 10.98 2.50 2.26
C THR A 48 10.63 3.38 1.07
N SER A 49 11.64 3.77 0.28
CA SER A 49 11.52 4.67 -0.89
C SER A 49 11.21 3.95 -2.19
#